data_AF-A0A5R9G850-F1
#
_entry.id   AF-A0A5R9G850-F1
#
_cell.length_a   1.000
_cell.length_b   1.000
_cell.length_c   1.000
_cell.angle_alpha   90.00
_cell.angle_beta   90.00
_cell.angle_gamma   90.00
#
_symmetry.space_group_name_H-M   'P 1'
#
loop_
_entity.id
_entity.type
_entity.pdbx_description
1 polymer ?
#
loop_
_entity_poly.entity_id
_entity_poly.type
_entity_poly.pdbx_seq_one_letter_code
_entity_poly.pdbx_strand_id
1 'polypeptide(L)'
;MAKRHVPMFSVALYSLSALLTVYAAWAFYHSYRYITEVTSSGQLVSSGNEFDIANFYMSNSIQYAIYAVLLFSAGWIARRPSLASEPSPAEAVSVHRKEKDEELEAWFDELRRME
;
A
#
# COMPACT_ATOMS: atom_id res chain seq x y z
N MET A 1 2.12 -16.20 22.81
CA MET A 1 1.73 -16.23 21.37
C MET A 1 1.26 -14.84 20.97
N ALA A 2 2.10 -14.05 20.28
CA ALA A 2 1.76 -12.69 19.88
C ALA A 2 0.74 -12.74 18.74
N LYS A 3 -0.48 -12.26 18.99
CA LYS A 3 -1.52 -12.09 17.95
C LYS A 3 -0.99 -11.09 16.93
N ARG A 4 -0.62 -11.58 15.74
CA ARG A 4 -0.37 -10.73 14.57
C ARG A 4 -1.68 -10.02 14.23
N HIS A 5 -1.83 -8.79 14.71
CA HIS A 5 -2.84 -7.87 14.22
C HIS A 5 -2.46 -7.58 12.77
N VAL A 6 -2.99 -8.35 11.83
CA VAL A 6 -2.94 -7.96 10.42
C VAL A 6 -3.67 -6.62 10.39
N PRO A 7 -3.02 -5.51 9.99
CA PRO A 7 -3.66 -4.23 9.99
C PRO A 7 -4.90 -4.35 9.10
N MET A 8 -6.08 -4.12 9.68
CA MET A 8 -7.38 -4.19 9.00
C MET A 8 -7.37 -3.38 7.69
N PHE A 9 -6.56 -2.32 7.69
CA PHE A 9 -6.21 -1.49 6.54
C PHE A 9 -5.65 -2.27 5.33
N SER A 10 -4.73 -3.22 5.53
CA SER A 10 -4.19 -4.03 4.42
C SER A 10 -5.27 -4.90 3.77
N VAL A 11 -6.21 -5.44 4.55
CA VAL A 11 -7.32 -6.24 4.01
C VAL A 11 -8.24 -5.38 3.14
N ALA A 12 -8.50 -4.14 3.56
CA ALA A 12 -9.27 -3.18 2.77
C ALA A 12 -8.55 -2.80 1.46
N LEU A 13 -7.25 -2.53 1.50
CA LEU A 13 -6.43 -2.23 0.31
C LEU A 13 -6.46 -3.37 -0.71
N TYR A 14 -6.34 -4.62 -0.25
CA TYR A 14 -6.41 -5.80 -1.12
C TYR A 14 -7.79 -5.98 -1.74
N SER A 15 -8.85 -5.80 -0.94
CA SER A 15 -10.23 -5.90 -1.43
C SER A 15 -10.52 -4.84 -2.50
N LEU A 16 -10.07 -3.61 -2.27
CA LEU A 16 -10.23 -2.50 -3.21
C LEU A 16 -9.41 -2.74 -4.49
N SER A 17 -8.18 -3.25 -4.38
CA SER A 17 -7.35 -3.62 -5.53
C SER A 17 -8.00 -4.70 -6.40
N ALA A 18 -8.55 -5.75 -5.78
CA ALA A 18 -9.28 -6.78 -6.51
C ALA A 18 -10.50 -6.22 -7.24
N LEU A 19 -11.29 -5.37 -6.58
CA LEU A 19 -12.45 -4.71 -7.18
C LEU A 19 -12.06 -3.82 -8.38
N LEU A 20 -11.00 -3.02 -8.22
CA LEU A 20 -10.44 -2.17 -9.29
C LEU A 20 -9.93 -2.98 -10.47
N THR A 21 -9.34 -4.15 -10.22
CA THR A 21 -8.84 -5.04 -11.29
C THR A 21 -10.00 -5.59 -12.13
N VAL A 22 -11.08 -6.03 -11.48
CA VAL A 22 -12.29 -6.49 -12.17
C VAL A 22 -12.91 -5.34 -12.97
N TYR A 23 -13.00 -4.15 -12.37
CA TYR A 23 -13.54 -2.96 -13.03
C TYR A 23 -12.68 -2.55 -14.24
N ALA A 24 -11.35 -2.57 -14.11
CA ALA A 24 -10.44 -2.24 -15.21
C ALA A 24 -10.60 -3.21 -16.39
N ALA A 25 -10.77 -4.51 -16.12
CA ALA A 25 -11.02 -5.51 -17.17
C ALA A 25 -12.36 -5.25 -17.89
N TRP A 26 -13.41 -4.91 -17.14
CA TRP A 26 -14.71 -4.55 -17.72
C TRP A 26 -14.62 -3.26 -18.55
N ALA A 27 -13.99 -2.21 -18.01
CA ALA A 27 -13.82 -0.93 -18.68
C ALA A 27 -13.02 -1.05 -19.99
N PHE A 28 -11.99 -1.90 -19.98
CA PHE A 28 -11.19 -2.18 -21.18
C PHE A 28 -12.02 -2.85 -22.27
N TYR A 29 -12.80 -3.88 -21.92
CA TYR A 29 -13.71 -4.53 -22.86
C TYR A 29 -14.78 -3.56 -23.41
N HIS A 30 -15.33 -2.72 -22.55
CA HIS A 30 -16.36 -1.76 -22.95
C HIS A 30 -15.79 -0.67 -23.87
N SER A 31 -14.60 -0.17 -23.55
CA SER A 31 -13.89 0.82 -24.36
C SER A 31 -13.49 0.24 -25.73
N TYR A 32 -13.09 -1.03 -25.78
CA TYR A 32 -12.84 -1.74 -27.03
C TYR A 32 -14.08 -1.84 -27.91
N ARG A 33 -15.21 -2.26 -27.35
CA ARG A 33 -16.47 -2.28 -28.08
C ARG A 33 -16.89 -0.89 -28.57
N TYR A 34 -16.82 0.11 -27.71
CA TYR A 34 -17.20 1.48 -28.04
C TYR A 34 -16.38 2.03 -29.21
N ILE A 35 -15.05 1.90 -29.18
CA ILE A 35 -14.21 2.43 -30.27
C ILE A 35 -14.45 1.65 -31.56
N THR A 36 -14.60 0.33 -31.49
CA THR A 36 -14.91 -0.48 -32.68
C THR A 36 -16.24 -0.07 -33.31
N GLU A 37 -17.26 0.20 -32.49
CA GLU A 37 -18.58 0.62 -32.94
C GLU A 37 -18.55 2.03 -33.57
N VAL A 38 -17.88 3.00 -32.95
CA VAL A 38 -17.75 4.38 -33.45
C VAL A 38 -16.86 4.47 -34.70
N THR A 39 -15.84 3.62 -34.82
CA THR A 39 -15.04 3.48 -36.06
C THR A 39 -15.86 2.83 -37.17
N SER A 40 -16.67 1.80 -36.86
CA SER A 40 -17.51 1.12 -37.86
C SER A 40 -18.64 2.00 -38.41
N SER A 41 -19.10 2.98 -37.62
CA SER A 41 -20.12 3.95 -38.03
C SER A 41 -19.53 5.16 -38.78
N GLY A 42 -18.22 5.15 -39.07
CA GLY A 42 -17.55 6.18 -39.87
C GLY A 42 -17.38 7.52 -39.15
N GLN A 43 -17.71 7.59 -37.86
CA GLN A 43 -17.70 8.81 -37.05
C GLN A 43 -16.30 9.13 -36.48
N LEU A 44 -15.41 8.13 -36.42
CA LEU A 44 -13.99 8.27 -36.06
C LEU A 44 -13.11 7.61 -37.13
N VAL A 45 -12.35 8.42 -37.88
CA VAL A 45 -11.32 7.95 -38.80
C VAL A 45 -10.08 7.60 -37.97
N SER A 46 -9.66 6.33 -37.94
CA SER A 46 -8.51 5.86 -37.14
C SER A 46 -7.20 6.57 -37.49
N SER A 47 -7.08 7.12 -38.71
CA SER A 47 -5.91 7.86 -39.16
C SER A 47 -5.98 9.31 -38.66
N GLY A 48 -5.22 9.63 -37.61
CA GLY A 48 -5.10 10.98 -37.04
C GLY A 48 -5.61 11.14 -35.60
N ASN A 49 -6.43 10.20 -35.10
CA ASN A 49 -7.02 10.27 -33.75
C ASN A 49 -6.48 9.19 -32.78
N GLU A 50 -5.37 8.55 -33.14
CA GLU A 50 -4.75 7.43 -32.41
C GLU A 50 -4.36 7.83 -30.98
N PHE A 51 -3.89 9.06 -30.81
CA PHE A 51 -3.55 9.62 -29.50
C PHE A 51 -4.78 9.79 -28.61
N ASP A 52 -5.88 10.30 -29.15
CA ASP A 52 -7.12 10.48 -28.40
C ASP A 52 -7.75 9.14 -28.01
N ILE A 53 -7.68 8.15 -28.90
CA ILE A 53 -8.09 6.78 -28.64
C ILE A 53 -7.25 6.19 -27.48
N ALA A 54 -5.93 6.32 -27.56
CA ALA A 54 -5.04 5.85 -26.50
C ALA A 54 -5.30 6.57 -25.18
N ASN A 55 -5.49 7.89 -25.20
CA ASN A 55 -5.78 8.70 -24.01
C ASN A 55 -7.14 8.34 -23.39
N PHE A 56 -8.15 8.01 -24.21
CA PHE A 56 -9.44 7.50 -23.75
C PHE A 56 -9.27 6.19 -22.99
N TYR A 57 -8.53 5.21 -23.52
CA TYR A 57 -8.21 3.98 -22.77
C TYR A 57 -7.39 4.27 -21.52
N MET A 58 -6.44 5.22 -21.60
CA MET A 58 -5.57 5.56 -20.49
C MET A 58 -6.38 6.08 -19.29
N SER A 59 -7.28 7.03 -19.57
CA SER A 59 -8.14 7.68 -18.57
C SER A 59 -9.28 6.78 -18.08
N ASN A 60 -9.94 6.02 -18.98
CA ASN A 60 -11.10 5.20 -18.61
C ASN A 60 -10.78 3.79 -18.16
N SER A 61 -9.61 3.24 -18.45
CA SER A 61 -9.28 1.83 -18.14
C SER A 61 -7.96 1.68 -17.42
N ILE A 62 -6.88 2.25 -17.95
CA ILE A 62 -5.52 2.02 -17.44
C ILE A 62 -5.31 2.69 -16.08
N GLN A 63 -5.92 3.85 -15.83
CA GLN A 63 -5.85 4.54 -14.53
C GLN A 63 -6.30 3.63 -13.37
N TYR A 64 -7.37 2.86 -13.56
CA TYR A 64 -7.87 1.92 -12.55
C TYR A 64 -6.93 0.73 -12.33
N ALA A 65 -6.26 0.25 -13.41
CA ALA A 65 -5.23 -0.78 -13.30
C ALA A 65 -4.00 -0.28 -12.52
N ILE A 66 -3.57 0.96 -12.77
CA ILE A 66 -2.47 1.60 -12.02
C ILE A 66 -2.83 1.69 -10.53
N TYR A 67 -4.04 2.14 -10.21
CA TYR A 67 -4.51 2.18 -8.82
C TYR A 67 -4.55 0.80 -8.17
N ALA A 68 -5.01 -0.23 -8.88
CA ALA A 68 -5.01 -1.61 -8.37
C ALA A 68 -3.59 -2.07 -8.00
N VAL A 69 -2.59 -1.80 -8.86
CA VAL A 69 -1.18 -2.16 -8.63
C VAL A 69 -0.58 -1.39 -7.45
N LEU A 70 -0.87 -0.09 -7.35
CA LEU A 70 -0.41 0.73 -6.22
C LEU A 70 -0.99 0.25 -4.89
N LEU A 71 -2.29 -0.06 -4.85
CA LEU A 71 -2.95 -0.56 -3.64
C LEU A 71 -2.45 -1.97 -3.28
N PHE A 72 -2.23 -2.83 -4.27
CA PHE A 72 -1.67 -4.17 -4.08
C PHE A 72 -0.24 -4.11 -3.51
N SER A 73 0.60 -3.26 -4.10
CA SER A 73 1.98 -3.07 -3.63
C SER A 73 2.04 -2.42 -2.25
N ALA A 74 1.18 -1.44 -1.96
CA ALA A 74 1.03 -0.87 -0.62
C ALA A 74 0.57 -1.92 0.41
N GLY A 75 -0.42 -2.75 0.06
CA GLY A 75 -0.89 -3.86 0.89
C GLY A 75 0.22 -4.89 1.16
N TRP A 76 1.05 -5.17 0.15
CA TRP A 76 2.21 -6.05 0.26
C TRP A 76 3.31 -5.48 1.17
N ILE A 77 3.63 -4.19 1.03
CA ILE A 77 4.62 -3.50 1.87
C ILE A 77 4.14 -3.45 3.33
N ALA A 78 2.87 -3.14 3.56
CA ALA A 78 2.26 -3.11 4.89
C ALA A 78 2.23 -4.48 5.59
N ARG A 79 2.34 -5.58 4.84
CA ARG A 79 2.42 -6.94 5.39
C ARG A 79 3.84 -7.31 5.84
N ARG A 80 4.88 -6.57 5.43
CA ARG A 80 6.25 -6.84 5.88
C ARG A 80 6.36 -6.52 7.38
N PRO A 81 6.61 -7.52 8.25
CA PRO A 81 7.04 -7.20 9.59
C PRO A 81 8.41 -6.51 9.50
N SER A 82 8.61 -5.46 10.29
CA SER A 82 9.89 -4.77 10.55
C SER A 82 10.59 -4.07 9.39
N LEU A 83 10.11 -2.87 9.01
CA LEU A 83 11.02 -1.75 8.67
C LEU A 83 10.73 -0.47 9.46
N ALA A 84 9.64 -0.44 10.24
CA ALA A 84 9.33 0.65 11.16
C ALA A 84 9.12 0.06 12.56
N SER A 85 10.20 -0.39 13.17
CA SER A 85 10.31 -0.36 14.63
C SER A 85 11.07 0.91 14.99
N GLU A 86 10.45 2.07 14.74
CA GLU A 86 10.64 3.13 15.72
C GLU A 86 9.84 2.67 16.95
N PRO A 87 10.49 2.45 18.10
CA PRO A 87 9.79 2.06 19.30
C PRO A 87 8.70 3.10 19.56
N SER A 88 7.48 2.62 19.83
CA SER A 88 6.42 3.50 20.30
C SER A 88 6.96 4.33 21.47
N PRO A 89 6.61 5.62 21.60
CA PRO A 89 7.11 6.47 22.70
C PRO A 89 6.98 5.82 24.09
N ALA A 90 5.96 4.98 24.29
CA ALA A 90 5.76 4.21 25.51
C ALA A 90 6.82 3.10 25.72
N GLU A 91 7.26 2.41 24.67
CA GLU A 91 8.29 1.38 24.74
C GLU A 91 9.68 2.01 24.93
N ALA A 92 9.98 3.11 24.21
CA ALA A 92 11.24 3.85 24.36
C ALA A 92 11.43 4.37 25.80
N VAL A 93 10.36 4.88 26.43
CA VAL A 93 10.38 5.34 27.83
C VAL A 93 10.59 4.16 28.80
N SER A 94 10.04 2.98 28.51
CA SER A 94 10.19 1.81 29.36
C SER A 94 11.60 1.20 29.33
N VAL A 95 12.25 1.22 28.15
CA VAL A 95 13.62 0.73 27.97
C VAL A 95 14.60 1.68 28.64
N HIS A 96 14.46 2.99 28.43
CA HIS A 96 15.33 3.99 29.06
C HIS A 96 15.18 4.05 30.59
N ARG A 97 13.98 3.79 31.11
CA ARG A 97 13.76 3.67 32.56
C ARG A 97 14.49 2.44 33.13
N LYS A 98 14.37 1.28 32.49
CA LYS A 98 15.04 0.05 32.95
C LYS A 98 16.56 0.17 32.95
N GLU A 99 17.13 0.75 31.89
CA GLU A 99 18.57 0.94 31.77
C GLU A 99 19.11 1.81 32.91
N LYS A 100 18.39 2.88 33.26
CA LYS A 100 18.75 3.74 34.39
C LYS A 100 18.60 3.05 35.75
N ASP A 101 17.58 2.21 35.92
CA ASP A 101 17.38 1.45 37.16
C ASP A 101 18.51 0.42 37.36
N GLU A 102 18.94 -0.25 36.29
CA GLU A 102 20.08 -1.19 36.30
C GLU A 102 21.42 -0.49 36.59
N GLU A 103 21.67 0.69 36.00
CA GLU A 103 22.85 1.50 36.31
C GLU A 103 22.88 1.98 37.77
N LEU A 104 21.71 2.35 38.32
CA LEU A 104 21.59 2.77 39.72
C LEU A 104 21.87 1.62 40.69
N GLU A 105 21.38 0.42 40.39
CA GLU A 105 21.64 -0.79 41.18
C GLU A 105 23.12 -1.17 41.15
N ALA A 106 23.76 -1.13 39.97
CA ALA A 106 25.20 -1.39 39.83
C ALA A 106 26.04 -0.38 40.65
N TRP A 107 25.64 0.89 40.68
CA TRP A 107 26.31 1.92 41.46
C TRP A 107 26.16 1.71 42.98
N PHE A 108 24.98 1.29 43.45
CA PHE A 108 24.77 0.96 44.87
C PHE A 108 25.59 -0.26 45.32
N ASP A 109 25.72 -1.27 44.46
CA ASP A 109 26.54 -2.43 44.75
C ASP A 109 28.03 -2.08 44.81
N GLU A 110 28.51 -1.18 43.94
CA GLU A 110 29.89 -0.69 43.98
C GLU A 110 30.19 0.05 45.30
N LEU A 111 29.27 0.91 45.76
CA LEU A 111 29.41 1.60 47.06
C LEU A 111 29.49 0.64 48.23
N ARG A 112 28.62 -0.39 48.24
CA ARG A 112 28.63 -1.41 49.29
C ARG A 112 29.93 -2.24 49.30
N ARG A 113 30.65 -2.30 48.18
CA ARG A 113 31.96 -2.98 48.09
C ARG A 113 33.13 -2.12 48.58
N MET A 114 32.94 -0.81 48.75
CA MET A 114 33.97 0.12 49.23
C MET A 114 33.92 0.36 50.76
N GLU A 115 32.90 -0.14 51.44
CA GLU A 115 32.73 -0.08 52.90
C GLU A 115 33.29 -1.35 53.58
#